data_AF-A0A5D2TCC9-F1
#
_entry.id   AF-A0A5D2TCC9-F1
#
_cell.length_a   1.000
_cell.length_b   1.000
_cell.length_c   1.000
_cell.angle_alpha   90.00
_cell.angle_beta   90.00
_cell.angle_gamma   90.00
#
_symmetry.space_group_name_H-M   'P 1'
#
loop_
_entity.id
_entity.type
_entity.pdbx_description
1 polymer ?
#
loop_
_entity_poly.entity_id
_entity_poly.type
_entity_poly.pdbx_seq_one_letter_code
_entity_poly.pdbx_strand_id
1 'polypeptide(L)'
;CGSSCLNPFFLTQIAQTFKDISSAIDKFAPWSGAWVSEPGGAYNSGGQLVWYKFAFGFWYFDQLGMTSVYNHKVYCKQALIGGNYALLNTTTFIPNPDYALLWQRVMGRKVLSVTHKGSPYLRVYSHCAKKEIIFIILRGVSFVFINLSKNTSFEIDIFHDLNLNGGSPNFEFKRQLKPKLVDCMMPTSIASHSIAFITIRHLNAPACS
;
A
#
# COMPACT_ATOMS: atom_id res chain seq x y z
N CYS A 1 11.00 8.78 -11.86
CA CYS A 1 11.23 7.95 -10.67
C CYS A 1 12.74 7.80 -10.38
N GLY A 2 13.48 6.84 -10.93
CA GLY A 2 14.95 6.77 -10.75
C GLY A 2 15.39 6.58 -9.29
N SER A 3 16.49 7.23 -8.86
CA SER A 3 16.88 7.27 -7.44
C SER A 3 15.82 7.98 -6.57
N SER A 4 15.07 8.93 -7.14
CA SER A 4 14.01 9.67 -6.44
C SER A 4 12.82 8.79 -6.02
N CYS A 5 12.67 7.56 -6.56
CA CYS A 5 11.71 6.58 -6.03
C CYS A 5 11.90 6.28 -4.52
N LEU A 6 13.10 6.55 -4.00
CA LEU A 6 13.52 6.23 -2.63
C LEU A 6 13.70 7.48 -1.76
N ASN A 7 13.36 8.66 -2.27
CA ASN A 7 13.45 9.92 -1.53
C ASN A 7 12.04 10.30 -1.01
N PRO A 8 11.77 10.24 0.31
CA PRO A 8 10.44 10.53 0.84
C PRO A 8 9.99 11.98 0.57
N PHE A 9 10.92 12.92 0.49
CA PHE A 9 10.61 14.33 0.20
C PHE A 9 10.23 14.55 -1.27
N PHE A 10 10.73 13.73 -2.19
CA PHE A 10 10.26 13.72 -3.58
C PHE A 10 8.88 13.07 -3.68
N LEU A 11 8.70 11.91 -3.03
CA LEU A 11 7.43 11.18 -3.02
C LEU A 11 6.27 12.03 -2.48
N THR A 12 6.49 12.80 -1.41
CA THR A 12 5.45 13.67 -0.80
C THR A 12 4.97 14.81 -1.71
N GLN A 13 5.71 15.24 -2.75
CA GLN A 13 5.34 16.44 -3.53
C GLN A 13 3.95 16.34 -4.18
N ILE A 14 3.58 15.15 -4.66
CA ILE A 14 2.28 14.88 -5.31
C ILE A 14 1.09 14.86 -4.33
N ALA A 15 1.35 14.76 -3.02
CA ALA A 15 0.30 14.74 -2.00
C ALA A 15 -0.56 16.02 -2.02
N GLN A 16 0.05 17.17 -2.35
CA GLN A 16 -0.66 18.43 -2.49
C GLN A 16 -1.64 18.39 -3.69
N THR A 17 -1.22 17.85 -4.84
CA THR A 17 -2.11 17.66 -6.01
C THR A 17 -3.31 16.78 -5.68
N PHE A 18 -3.11 15.67 -4.96
CA PHE A 18 -4.23 14.82 -4.52
C PHE A 18 -5.15 15.55 -3.53
N LYS A 19 -4.59 16.30 -2.58
CA LYS A 19 -5.35 17.13 -1.63
C LYS A 19 -6.18 18.20 -2.35
N ASP A 20 -5.63 18.87 -3.35
CA ASP A 20 -6.30 19.93 -4.10
C ASP A 20 -7.46 19.39 -4.94
N ILE A 21 -7.27 18.25 -5.61
CA ILE A 21 -8.35 17.56 -6.34
C ILE A 21 -9.48 17.15 -5.39
N SER A 22 -9.14 16.61 -4.22
CA SER A 22 -10.13 16.23 -3.19
C SER A 22 -10.92 17.46 -2.70
N SER A 23 -10.20 18.54 -2.34
CA SER A 23 -10.79 19.79 -1.86
C SER A 23 -11.68 20.46 -2.91
N ALA A 24 -11.34 20.34 -4.19
CA ALA A 24 -12.17 20.82 -5.29
C ALA A 24 -13.44 19.97 -5.47
N ILE A 25 -13.34 18.64 -5.38
CA ILE A 25 -14.51 17.74 -5.43
C ILE A 25 -15.46 18.01 -4.26
N ASP A 26 -14.94 18.06 -3.03
CA ASP A 26 -15.75 18.30 -1.84
C ASP A 26 -16.48 19.66 -1.89
N LYS A 27 -15.88 20.67 -2.54
CA LYS A 27 -16.44 22.01 -2.70
C LYS A 27 -17.41 22.18 -3.88
N PHE A 28 -17.14 21.53 -5.02
CA PHE A 28 -17.83 21.83 -6.29
C PHE A 28 -18.63 20.65 -6.87
N ALA A 29 -18.33 19.41 -6.50
CA ALA A 29 -18.99 18.21 -7.02
C ALA A 29 -18.95 17.04 -6.02
N PRO A 30 -19.48 17.15 -4.78
CA PRO A 30 -19.34 16.14 -3.72
C PRO A 30 -20.03 14.79 -4.01
N TRP A 31 -20.82 14.70 -5.08
CA TRP A 31 -21.37 13.44 -5.62
C TRP A 31 -20.40 12.68 -6.53
N SER A 32 -19.24 13.25 -6.86
CA SER A 32 -18.21 12.67 -7.72
C SER A 32 -17.08 12.02 -6.91
N GLY A 33 -16.05 11.49 -7.58
CA GLY A 33 -14.88 10.92 -6.90
C GLY A 33 -13.65 10.94 -7.80
N ALA A 34 -12.50 11.29 -7.24
CA ALA A 34 -11.25 11.43 -7.98
C ALA A 34 -10.73 10.07 -8.50
N TRP A 35 -10.29 10.04 -9.76
CA TRP A 35 -9.66 8.88 -10.40
C TRP A 35 -8.29 9.31 -10.92
N VAL A 36 -7.24 8.54 -10.65
CA VAL A 36 -5.92 8.71 -11.30
C VAL A 36 -5.89 7.81 -12.53
N SER A 37 -6.08 8.39 -13.71
CA SER A 37 -6.27 7.67 -14.98
C SER A 37 -4.99 7.16 -15.62
N GLU A 38 -3.86 7.87 -15.48
CA GLU A 38 -2.60 7.49 -16.14
C GLU A 38 -1.33 7.80 -15.28
N PRO A 39 -1.04 7.03 -14.22
CA PRO A 39 0.18 7.16 -13.43
C PRO A 39 1.25 6.14 -13.84
N GLY A 40 2.38 6.63 -14.37
CA GLY A 40 3.54 5.81 -14.79
C GLY A 40 4.86 6.02 -14.02
N GLY A 41 4.93 7.00 -13.12
CA GLY A 41 6.13 7.30 -12.28
C GLY A 41 7.34 7.89 -13.01
N ALA A 42 7.37 7.78 -14.34
CA ALA A 42 8.20 8.57 -15.25
C ALA A 42 7.44 8.70 -16.59
N TYR A 43 7.45 9.90 -17.17
CA TYR A 43 6.91 10.16 -18.50
C TYR A 43 7.82 9.56 -19.61
N ASN A 44 7.45 9.76 -20.88
CA ASN A 44 8.15 9.19 -22.05
C ASN A 44 8.42 7.68 -21.92
N SER A 45 7.34 6.91 -21.75
CA SER A 45 7.34 5.43 -21.65
C SER A 45 8.19 4.86 -20.50
N GLY A 46 8.61 5.68 -19.54
CA GLY A 46 9.49 5.29 -18.43
C GLY A 46 10.96 5.29 -18.84
N GLY A 47 11.83 5.87 -18.00
CA GLY A 47 13.24 6.05 -18.33
C GLY A 47 13.99 4.73 -18.55
N GLN A 48 14.80 4.67 -19.61
CA GLN A 48 15.51 3.49 -20.12
C GLN A 48 16.53 2.84 -19.14
N LEU A 49 16.81 3.48 -18.00
CA LEU A 49 17.63 2.92 -16.91
C LEU A 49 16.84 2.63 -15.62
N VAL A 50 15.53 2.92 -15.58
CA VAL A 50 14.62 2.58 -14.47
C VAL A 50 14.04 1.17 -14.66
N TRP A 51 14.93 0.20 -14.89
CA TRP A 51 14.57 -1.20 -15.17
C TRP A 51 13.83 -1.83 -13.99
N TYR A 52 12.65 -2.41 -14.25
CA TYR A 52 12.17 -3.75 -13.82
C TYR A 52 12.31 -4.21 -12.35
N LYS A 53 12.79 -3.36 -11.44
CA LYS A 53 13.28 -3.74 -10.11
C LYS A 53 12.29 -3.34 -9.01
N PHE A 54 12.43 -4.01 -7.88
CA PHE A 54 11.78 -3.74 -6.59
C PHE A 54 11.75 -2.25 -6.19
N ALA A 55 12.75 -1.47 -6.61
CA ALA A 55 12.78 0.00 -6.51
C ALA A 55 11.50 0.72 -7.01
N PHE A 56 10.79 0.21 -8.03
CA PHE A 56 9.53 0.80 -8.50
C PHE A 56 8.35 0.48 -7.57
N GLY A 57 8.40 -0.64 -6.84
CA GLY A 57 7.38 -1.03 -5.87
C GLY A 57 7.21 -0.01 -4.74
N PHE A 58 8.31 0.63 -4.31
CA PHE A 58 8.30 1.71 -3.30
C PHE A 58 7.42 2.87 -3.75
N TRP A 59 7.69 3.42 -4.94
CA TRP A 59 6.86 4.48 -5.52
C TRP A 59 5.43 3.99 -5.72
N TYR A 60 5.22 2.81 -6.32
CA TYR A 60 3.87 2.37 -6.69
C TYR A 60 2.94 2.15 -5.49
N PHE A 61 3.40 1.48 -4.43
CA PHE A 61 2.60 1.31 -3.21
C PHE A 61 2.43 2.61 -2.42
N ASP A 62 3.43 3.49 -2.44
CA ASP A 62 3.34 4.81 -1.82
C ASP A 62 2.27 5.69 -2.49
N GLN A 63 2.20 5.69 -3.83
CA GLN A 63 1.14 6.40 -4.53
C GLN A 63 -0.25 5.80 -4.27
N LEU A 64 -0.37 4.46 -4.24
CA LEU A 64 -1.62 3.79 -3.88
C LEU A 64 -2.07 4.14 -2.45
N GLY A 65 -1.12 4.27 -1.51
CA GLY A 65 -1.37 4.71 -0.15
C GLY A 65 -1.79 6.18 -0.04
N MET A 66 -1.06 7.10 -0.68
CA MET A 66 -1.42 8.52 -0.64
C MET A 66 -2.75 8.79 -1.34
N THR A 67 -3.01 8.18 -2.50
CA THR A 67 -4.27 8.38 -3.22
C THR A 67 -5.47 7.84 -2.44
N SER A 68 -5.32 6.75 -1.69
CA SER A 68 -6.38 6.26 -0.81
C SER A 68 -6.63 7.19 0.39
N VAL A 69 -5.58 7.73 1.02
CA VAL A 69 -5.69 8.75 2.09
C VAL A 69 -6.42 10.00 1.59
N TYR A 70 -6.14 10.44 0.36
CA TYR A 70 -6.87 11.53 -0.30
C TYR A 70 -8.13 11.04 -1.06
N ASN A 71 -8.79 9.98 -0.60
CA ASN A 71 -10.15 9.59 -1.04
C ASN A 71 -10.33 9.30 -2.55
N HIS A 72 -9.24 9.12 -3.32
CA HIS A 72 -9.31 8.77 -4.74
C HIS A 72 -9.81 7.33 -4.87
N LYS A 73 -10.75 7.11 -5.80
CA LYS A 73 -11.53 5.88 -5.91
C LYS A 73 -10.88 4.83 -6.81
N VAL A 74 -10.07 5.27 -7.79
CA VAL A 74 -9.47 4.42 -8.83
C VAL A 74 -8.05 4.91 -9.15
N TYR A 75 -7.15 3.96 -9.44
CA TYR A 75 -5.75 4.21 -9.80
C TYR A 75 -5.34 3.28 -10.96
N CYS A 76 -5.51 3.75 -12.19
CA CYS A 76 -5.32 2.98 -13.42
C CYS A 76 -3.86 2.99 -13.88
N LYS A 77 -2.98 2.19 -13.23
CA LYS A 77 -1.52 2.19 -13.50
C LYS A 77 -1.20 2.09 -15.01
N GLN A 78 -0.48 3.09 -15.52
CA GLN A 78 0.11 3.04 -16.85
C GLN A 78 1.40 2.21 -16.82
N ALA A 79 1.58 1.14 -17.61
CA ALA A 79 0.62 0.43 -18.46
C ALA A 79 0.49 -1.04 -18.03
N LEU A 80 -0.50 -1.77 -18.56
CA LEU A 80 -0.55 -3.22 -18.45
C LEU A 80 0.58 -3.87 -19.26
N ILE A 81 0.68 -3.50 -20.54
CA ILE A 81 1.70 -3.89 -21.52
C ILE A 81 2.17 -2.61 -22.22
N GLY A 82 3.45 -2.54 -22.60
CA GLY A 82 4.02 -1.40 -23.33
C GLY A 82 4.73 -0.38 -22.43
N GLY A 83 5.86 0.14 -22.93
CA GLY A 83 6.78 0.98 -22.15
C GLY A 83 7.59 0.20 -21.09
N ASN A 84 8.55 0.88 -20.47
CA ASN A 84 9.48 0.32 -19.48
C ASN A 84 8.85 0.19 -18.07
N TYR A 85 7.72 0.87 -17.83
CA TYR A 85 6.98 0.84 -16.56
C TYR A 85 5.89 -0.26 -16.49
N ALA A 86 5.74 -1.08 -17.54
CA ALA A 86 4.63 -2.01 -17.71
C ALA A 86 4.45 -3.01 -16.54
N LEU A 87 3.26 -3.57 -16.37
CA LEU A 87 3.03 -4.70 -15.46
C LEU A 87 3.51 -6.02 -16.07
N LEU A 88 3.35 -6.22 -17.37
CA LEU A 88 3.84 -7.39 -18.11
C LEU A 88 5.00 -6.98 -19.01
N ASN A 89 5.98 -7.87 -19.19
CA ASN A 89 7.01 -7.72 -20.22
C ASN A 89 6.36 -7.76 -21.62
N THR A 90 6.62 -6.76 -22.45
CA THR A 90 5.98 -6.60 -23.77
C THR A 90 6.25 -7.74 -24.76
N THR A 91 7.34 -8.49 -24.58
CA THR A 91 7.74 -9.58 -25.50
C THR A 91 7.42 -10.96 -24.94
N THR A 92 7.58 -11.18 -23.64
CA THR A 92 7.40 -12.50 -23.01
C THR A 92 6.07 -12.67 -22.28
N PHE A 93 5.32 -11.59 -22.06
CA PHE A 93 4.09 -11.51 -21.25
C PHE A 93 4.24 -11.96 -19.78
N ILE A 94 5.47 -12.28 -19.35
CA ILE A 94 5.79 -12.58 -17.95
C ILE A 94 5.52 -11.33 -17.10
N PRO A 95 4.83 -11.43 -15.95
CA PRO A 95 4.64 -10.29 -15.07
C PRO A 95 5.98 -9.82 -14.51
N ASN A 96 6.20 -8.52 -14.61
CA ASN A 96 7.21 -7.83 -13.82
C ASN A 96 6.86 -7.99 -12.33
N PRO A 97 7.83 -7.95 -11.40
CA PRO A 97 7.63 -8.33 -10.00
C PRO A 97 6.31 -7.81 -9.38
N ASP A 98 5.51 -8.75 -8.86
CA ASP A 98 4.04 -8.69 -8.95
C ASP A 98 3.36 -7.86 -7.84
N TYR A 99 3.74 -6.59 -7.74
CA TYR A 99 3.35 -5.68 -6.67
C TYR A 99 1.84 -5.43 -6.63
N ALA A 100 1.21 -5.22 -7.79
CA ALA A 100 -0.23 -4.91 -7.86
C ALA A 100 -1.09 -6.04 -7.29
N LEU A 101 -0.72 -7.30 -7.50
CA LEU A 101 -1.46 -8.45 -7.01
C LEU A 101 -1.45 -8.56 -5.47
N LEU A 102 -0.34 -8.18 -4.82
CA LEU A 102 -0.24 -8.25 -3.35
C LEU A 102 -1.15 -7.21 -2.68
N TRP A 103 -1.13 -5.95 -3.14
CA TRP A 103 -2.08 -4.92 -2.69
C TRP A 103 -3.53 -5.38 -2.93
N GLN A 104 -3.81 -5.90 -4.13
CA GLN A 104 -5.15 -6.40 -4.48
C GLN A 104 -5.59 -7.68 -3.74
N ARG A 105 -4.72 -8.34 -2.97
CA ARG A 105 -5.10 -9.44 -2.07
C ARG A 105 -5.23 -8.99 -0.62
N VAL A 106 -4.40 -8.05 -0.17
CA VAL A 106 -4.27 -7.73 1.26
C VAL A 106 -5.05 -6.47 1.69
N MET A 107 -5.11 -5.43 0.84
CA MET A 107 -5.69 -4.14 1.19
C MET A 107 -7.17 -4.05 0.79
N GLY A 108 -8.05 -3.77 1.76
CA GLY A 108 -9.48 -3.61 1.52
C GLY A 108 -9.88 -2.22 0.99
N ARG A 109 -11.18 -2.01 0.77
CA ARG A 109 -11.69 -0.76 0.18
C ARG A 109 -11.77 0.43 1.14
N LYS A 110 -11.81 0.20 2.44
CA LYS A 110 -11.93 1.25 3.46
C LYS A 110 -10.58 1.59 4.06
N VAL A 111 -10.17 2.83 3.86
CA VAL A 111 -8.91 3.41 4.36
C VAL A 111 -9.06 3.74 5.83
N LEU A 112 -7.97 3.66 6.60
CA LEU A 112 -7.89 4.06 8.00
C LEU A 112 -6.71 5.02 8.17
N SER A 113 -6.86 5.99 9.07
CA SER A 113 -5.77 6.92 9.38
C SER A 113 -4.63 6.21 10.12
N VAL A 114 -3.39 6.56 9.81
CA VAL A 114 -2.20 6.16 10.56
C VAL A 114 -1.40 7.41 10.88
N THR A 115 -0.99 7.57 12.12
CA THR A 115 -0.02 8.58 12.54
C THR A 115 1.16 7.88 13.21
N HIS A 116 2.38 8.31 12.88
CA HIS A 116 3.60 7.85 13.54
C HIS A 116 4.55 9.04 13.72
N LYS A 117 5.29 9.06 14.82
CA LYS A 117 6.33 10.08 15.10
C LYS A 117 7.72 9.63 14.60
N GLY A 118 7.75 8.67 13.67
CA GLY A 118 8.97 8.05 13.16
C GLY A 118 9.63 8.83 12.02
N SER A 119 10.76 8.31 11.54
CA SER A 119 11.48 8.87 10.39
C SER A 119 10.60 8.92 9.13
N PRO A 120 10.66 9.99 8.30
CA PRO A 120 9.93 10.06 7.03
C PRO A 120 10.39 9.02 5.99
N TYR A 121 11.51 8.32 6.24
CA TYR A 121 11.95 7.17 5.44
C TYR A 121 11.16 5.89 5.74
N LEU A 122 10.41 5.83 6.85
CA LEU A 122 9.34 4.85 7.04
C LEU A 122 8.03 5.50 6.60
N ARG A 123 7.26 4.86 5.73
CA ARG A 123 5.94 5.33 5.30
C ARG A 123 4.93 4.22 5.50
N VAL A 124 3.75 4.56 6.03
CA VAL A 124 2.76 3.60 6.50
C VAL A 124 1.37 3.98 6.02
N TYR A 125 0.66 3.03 5.43
CA TYR A 125 -0.74 3.18 5.03
C TYR A 125 -1.54 2.00 5.54
N SER A 126 -2.71 2.23 6.14
CA SER A 126 -3.57 1.15 6.63
C SER A 126 -4.98 1.22 6.06
N HIS A 127 -5.53 0.03 5.83
CA HIS A 127 -6.86 -0.20 5.32
C HIS A 127 -7.50 -1.30 6.18
N CYS A 128 -8.82 -1.35 6.26
CA CYS A 128 -9.49 -2.58 6.67
C CYS A 128 -8.99 -3.74 5.79
N ALA A 129 -8.74 -4.91 6.37
CA ALA A 129 -8.28 -6.07 5.63
C ALA A 129 -9.25 -6.42 4.49
N LYS A 130 -8.74 -6.91 3.36
CA LYS A 130 -9.61 -7.33 2.26
C LYS A 130 -10.36 -8.60 2.69
N LYS A 131 -11.68 -8.50 2.87
CA LYS A 131 -12.57 -9.64 3.09
C LYS A 131 -12.44 -10.58 1.88
N GLU A 132 -11.90 -11.78 2.08
CA GLU A 132 -11.84 -12.80 1.03
C GLU A 132 -13.26 -13.30 0.70
N ILE A 133 -13.52 -13.60 -0.58
CA ILE A 133 -14.79 -14.16 -1.01
C ILE A 133 -14.74 -15.67 -0.79
N ILE A 134 -14.87 -16.11 0.47
CA ILE A 134 -15.31 -17.44 0.93
C ILE A 134 -15.44 -17.41 2.46
N PHE A 135 -16.69 -17.49 2.95
CA PHE A 135 -17.18 -17.86 4.29
C PHE A 135 -16.58 -17.27 5.59
N ILE A 136 -15.42 -16.61 5.61
CA ILE A 136 -14.82 -15.97 6.79
C ILE A 136 -14.75 -14.46 6.56
N ILE A 137 -15.52 -13.70 7.33
CA ILE A 137 -15.36 -12.24 7.39
C ILE A 137 -14.07 -11.94 8.15
N LEU A 138 -12.98 -11.70 7.42
CA LEU A 138 -11.73 -11.19 7.99
C LEU A 138 -11.94 -9.78 8.55
N ARG A 139 -12.37 -9.69 9.80
CA ARG A 139 -12.26 -8.49 10.63
C ARG A 139 -10.80 -8.33 11.02
N GLY A 140 -10.19 -7.23 10.60
CA GLY A 140 -8.78 -6.97 10.79
C GLY A 140 -8.34 -5.72 10.03
N VAL A 141 -7.10 -5.32 10.28
CA VAL A 141 -6.47 -4.16 9.63
C VAL A 141 -5.22 -4.62 8.91
N SER A 142 -5.12 -4.25 7.64
CA SER A 142 -3.94 -4.47 6.80
C SER A 142 -3.16 -3.18 6.68
N PHE A 143 -1.86 -3.26 6.96
CA PHE A 143 -0.88 -2.21 6.81
C PHE A 143 0.07 -2.56 5.66
N VAL A 144 0.48 -1.54 4.90
CA VAL A 144 1.73 -1.60 4.15
C VAL A 144 2.74 -0.67 4.80
N PHE A 145 3.92 -1.22 5.08
CA PHE A 145 5.09 -0.51 5.60
C PHE A 145 6.12 -0.43 4.48
N ILE A 146 6.60 0.78 4.19
CA ILE A 146 7.54 1.08 3.11
C ILE A 146 8.78 1.69 3.76
N ASN A 147 9.88 0.93 3.86
CA ASN A 147 11.15 1.40 4.40
C ASN A 147 12.09 1.82 3.26
N LEU A 148 12.21 3.13 3.08
CA LEU A 148 13.06 3.80 2.08
C LEU A 148 14.52 3.98 2.55
N SER A 149 14.83 3.76 3.84
CA SER A 149 16.20 3.87 4.33
C SER A 149 17.03 2.69 3.83
N LYS A 150 18.24 2.95 3.32
CA LYS A 150 19.18 1.90 2.91
C LYS A 150 19.88 1.22 4.09
N ASN A 151 20.07 1.96 5.19
CA ASN A 151 20.98 1.61 6.29
C ASN A 151 20.26 1.42 7.63
N THR A 152 18.93 1.56 7.68
CA THR A 152 18.14 1.54 8.91
C THR A 152 16.98 0.56 8.76
N SER A 153 16.92 -0.45 9.62
CA SER A 153 15.68 -1.19 9.87
C SER A 153 14.84 -0.43 10.88
N PHE A 154 13.51 -0.51 10.79
CA PHE A 154 12.63 0.10 11.78
C PHE A 154 11.87 -0.99 12.54
N GLU A 155 11.99 -0.99 13.86
CA GLU A 155 11.14 -1.81 14.73
C GLU A 155 9.80 -1.13 14.93
N ILE A 156 8.72 -1.91 14.88
CA ILE A 156 7.35 -1.40 14.88
C ILE A 156 6.50 -2.17 15.89
N ASP A 157 6.08 -1.44 16.91
CA ASP A 157 5.02 -1.83 17.83
C ASP A 157 3.68 -1.24 17.34
N ILE A 158 2.66 -2.08 17.17
CA ILE A 158 1.35 -1.63 16.70
C ILE A 158 0.36 -1.62 17.87
N PHE A 159 0.37 -0.51 18.60
CA PHE A 159 -0.60 -0.27 19.67
C PHE A 159 -2.00 0.00 19.08
N HIS A 160 -2.99 -0.75 19.53
CA HIS A 160 -4.40 -0.41 19.37
C HIS A 160 -4.90 0.23 20.66
N ASP A 161 -5.77 1.24 20.56
CA ASP A 161 -6.40 1.87 21.72
C ASP A 161 -7.57 0.97 22.19
N LEU A 162 -7.31 0.15 23.23
CA LEU A 162 -8.03 -1.10 23.50
C LEU A 162 -9.34 -0.94 24.32
N ASN A 163 -10.23 -0.05 23.87
CA ASN A 163 -11.57 0.09 24.43
C ASN A 163 -12.60 -0.98 23.95
N LEU A 164 -12.16 -2.08 23.32
CA LEU A 164 -13.05 -3.15 22.83
C LEU A 164 -12.42 -4.56 22.95
N ASN A 165 -13.16 -5.49 23.56
CA ASN A 165 -12.74 -6.88 23.84
C ASN A 165 -13.16 -7.89 22.74
N GLY A 166 -12.49 -9.04 22.67
CA GLY A 166 -12.97 -10.25 21.95
C GLY A 166 -11.86 -11.16 21.42
N GLY A 167 -11.77 -12.41 21.91
CA GLY A 167 -10.66 -13.35 21.61
C GLY A 167 -10.80 -14.23 20.34
N SER A 168 -9.77 -15.05 20.11
CA SER A 168 -9.56 -15.93 18.92
C SER A 168 -10.08 -17.36 19.12
N PRO A 169 -10.28 -18.15 18.03
CA PRO A 169 -9.34 -19.25 17.75
C PRO A 169 -9.06 -19.55 16.25
N ASN A 170 -8.20 -20.56 16.01
CA ASN A 170 -7.75 -21.12 14.71
C ASN A 170 -8.75 -22.17 14.12
N PHE A 171 -8.70 -22.67 12.88
CA PHE A 171 -7.86 -22.50 11.65
C PHE A 171 -8.76 -22.83 10.40
N GLU A 172 -8.38 -23.06 9.12
CA GLU A 172 -7.10 -23.33 8.43
C GLU A 172 -7.02 -22.58 7.06
N PHE A 173 -6.89 -23.27 5.90
CA PHE A 173 -6.41 -22.63 4.65
C PHE A 173 -6.64 -23.40 3.31
N LYS A 174 -6.46 -22.70 2.17
CA LYS A 174 -6.06 -23.24 0.84
C LYS A 174 -5.65 -22.10 -0.13
N ARG A 175 -4.73 -22.38 -1.08
CA ARG A 175 -4.21 -21.45 -2.13
C ARG A 175 -3.79 -20.04 -1.65
N GLN A 176 -2.96 -19.95 -0.61
CA GLN A 176 -2.51 -18.65 -0.07
C GLN A 176 -1.20 -18.12 -0.70
N LEU A 177 -0.92 -16.84 -0.48
CA LEU A 177 0.44 -16.34 -0.17
C LEU A 177 0.90 -17.00 1.15
N LYS A 178 2.18 -17.33 1.36
CA LYS A 178 2.64 -17.87 2.66
C LYS A 178 3.02 -16.73 3.62
N PRO A 179 2.14 -16.22 4.51
CA PRO A 179 2.56 -15.27 5.53
C PRO A 179 3.48 -15.97 6.53
N LYS A 180 4.52 -15.29 6.98
CA LYS A 180 5.15 -15.62 8.25
C LYS A 180 4.21 -15.14 9.36
N LEU A 181 3.70 -16.04 10.19
CA LEU A 181 3.05 -15.65 11.44
C LEU A 181 4.14 -15.14 12.40
N VAL A 182 3.85 -14.06 13.10
CA VAL A 182 4.72 -13.39 14.07
C VAL A 182 3.89 -13.13 15.33
N ASP A 183 4.50 -13.23 16.50
CA ASP A 183 3.84 -12.89 17.76
C ASP A 183 3.51 -11.38 17.79
N CYS A 184 2.26 -11.03 18.08
CA CYS A 184 1.81 -9.65 18.16
C CYS A 184 2.32 -8.92 19.42
N MET A 185 2.92 -9.64 20.38
CA MET A 185 3.59 -9.06 21.56
C MET A 185 5.07 -8.72 21.31
N MET A 186 5.61 -9.03 20.12
CA MET A 186 7.01 -8.78 19.77
C MET A 186 7.13 -7.67 18.71
N PRO A 187 8.07 -6.72 18.87
CA PRO A 187 8.30 -5.66 17.87
C PRO A 187 8.62 -6.26 16.49
N THR A 188 7.91 -5.82 15.45
CA THR A 188 8.15 -6.33 14.09
C THR A 188 9.16 -5.46 13.37
N SER A 189 10.36 -6.00 13.13
CA SER A 189 11.43 -5.29 12.43
C SER A 189 11.21 -5.27 10.90
N ILE A 190 11.06 -4.07 10.34
CA ILE A 190 10.99 -3.81 8.91
C ILE A 190 12.41 -3.51 8.41
N ALA A 191 13.00 -4.50 7.74
CA ALA A 191 14.36 -4.43 7.19
C ALA A 191 14.61 -3.18 6.34
N SER A 192 15.86 -2.72 6.27
CA SER A 192 16.23 -1.61 5.39
C SER A 192 15.92 -1.92 3.91
N HIS A 193 15.56 -0.88 3.15
CA HIS A 193 15.19 -0.95 1.74
C HIS A 193 14.18 -2.08 1.47
N SER A 194 13.07 -2.11 2.20
CA SER A 194 12.07 -3.19 2.11
C SER A 194 10.63 -2.70 2.15
N ILE A 195 9.70 -3.58 1.77
CA ILE A 195 8.26 -3.35 1.78
C ILE A 195 7.60 -4.55 2.43
N ALA A 196 6.81 -4.32 3.47
CA ALA A 196 6.12 -5.36 4.22
C ALA A 196 4.61 -5.11 4.25
N PHE A 197 3.85 -6.17 4.01
CA PHE A 197 2.40 -6.20 4.21
C PHE A 197 2.12 -6.98 5.49
N ILE A 198 1.48 -6.34 6.46
CA ILE A 198 1.17 -6.91 7.78
C ILE A 198 -0.33 -6.78 8.01
N THR A 199 -1.00 -7.89 8.32
CA THR A 199 -2.44 -7.90 8.61
C THR A 199 -2.66 -8.39 10.04
N ILE A 200 -3.13 -7.50 10.91
CA ILE A 200 -3.61 -7.89 12.24
C ILE A 200 -4.99 -8.52 12.06
N ARG A 201 -5.06 -9.83 12.28
CA ARG A 201 -6.29 -10.63 12.19
C ARG A 201 -7.08 -10.53 13.47
N HIS A 202 -8.40 -10.71 13.40
CA HIS A 202 -9.34 -10.69 14.53
C HIS A 202 -9.42 -9.35 15.29
N LEU A 203 -8.73 -8.30 14.83
CA LEU A 203 -8.83 -6.96 15.38
C LEU A 203 -10.22 -6.38 15.08
N ASN A 204 -11.08 -6.31 16.11
CA ASN A 204 -12.47 -5.90 16.02
C ASN A 204 -12.64 -4.37 15.93
N ALA A 205 -11.92 -3.74 15.00
CA ALA A 205 -12.06 -2.31 14.72
C ALA A 205 -13.48 -2.03 14.16
N PRO A 206 -14.31 -1.18 14.80
CA PRO A 206 -15.69 -0.90 14.35
C PRO A 206 -15.78 -0.30 12.95
N ALA A 207 -14.69 0.28 12.46
CA ALA A 207 -14.60 0.73 11.08
C ALA A 207 -14.66 -0.43 10.06
N CYS A 208 -14.28 -1.65 10.43
CA CYS A 208 -14.00 -2.76 9.51
C CYS A 208 -14.96 -3.95 9.61
N SER A 209 -15.95 -3.90 10.52
CA SER A 209 -17.01 -4.89 10.66
C SER A 209 -17.82 -5.06 9.38
#